data_AF-A0A4P9TKV7-F1
#
_entry.id   AF-A0A4P9TKV7-F1
#
_cell.length_a   1.000
_cell.length_b   1.000
_cell.length_c   1.000
_cell.angle_alpha   90.00
_cell.angle_beta   90.00
_cell.angle_gamma   90.00
#
_symmetry.space_group_name_H-M   'P 1'
#
loop_
_entity.id
_entity.type
_entity.pdbx_description
1 polymer ?
#
loop_
_entity_poly.entity_id
_entity_poly.type
_entity_poly.pdbx_seq_one_letter_code
_entity_poly.pdbx_strand_id
1 'polypeptide(L)'
;MNRRQYLVRTGAAGASVGFLTGFAGCLDDLTGSGDATDDTADADDGDTGSRAGVRALDRAAGDLNTAALALDELDDLEDPSAVEFEPAEPRARLADGRDHLETAAAELGDDRAADIDTLRSYADALEGLIAVTVTVTDEGLSKDVDTVTTALETERGIEEASTTVGDRHADIVAATERLAAADATIQGIDADRLDDLADVPRADLEEGATALNEVVTPLETLAAAYDATLGDAGYGALDRGRDHLDEAAYEAARDEFETAESTVSDAHQRLENGTADAPDGLVGYFETATCQTGHLADAAAAFADAATAAAERDPAASDHRTEAEAALDRVGDCSD
;
A
#
# COMPACT_ATOMS: atom_id res chain seq x y z
N MET A 1 41.57 -2.19 -13.71
CA MET A 1 42.00 -2.93 -12.50
C MET A 1 40.85 -2.81 -11.50
N ASN A 2 39.92 -3.77 -11.46
CA ASN A 2 39.94 -4.96 -10.59
C ASN A 2 39.77 -4.66 -9.08
N ARG A 3 38.50 -4.72 -8.64
CA ARG A 3 37.90 -5.03 -7.32
C ARG A 3 36.39 -5.02 -7.60
N ARG A 4 35.63 -6.11 -7.78
CA ARG A 4 35.62 -7.48 -7.22
C ARG A 4 35.30 -7.56 -5.72
N GLN A 5 34.08 -8.08 -5.49
CA GLN A 5 33.65 -8.98 -4.40
C GLN A 5 33.45 -8.38 -3.00
N TYR A 6 32.17 -8.16 -2.66
CA TYR A 6 31.56 -8.69 -1.43
C TYR A 6 30.13 -9.15 -1.71
N LEU A 7 29.95 -10.48 -1.72
CA LEU A 7 28.71 -11.23 -1.48
C LEU A 7 29.13 -12.40 -0.58
N VAL A 8 28.20 -12.98 0.19
CA VAL A 8 28.39 -13.94 1.32
C VAL A 8 28.57 -13.21 2.68
N ARG A 9 27.77 -13.43 3.75
CA ARG A 9 26.56 -14.27 3.98
C ARG A 9 26.01 -14.08 5.42
N THR A 10 24.73 -14.47 5.62
CA THR A 10 24.11 -15.16 6.79
C THR A 10 23.27 -14.39 7.83
N GLY A 11 21.95 -14.62 7.76
CA GLY A 11 20.99 -14.75 8.88
C GLY A 11 19.87 -13.71 8.88
N ALA A 12 18.57 -14.03 9.02
CA ALA A 12 17.87 -15.34 9.09
C ALA A 12 16.33 -15.10 9.02
N ALA A 13 15.43 -15.98 8.53
CA ALA A 13 15.55 -17.36 8.03
C ALA A 13 14.33 -17.81 7.16
N GLY A 14 14.55 -18.21 5.90
CA GLY A 14 13.55 -18.81 5.00
C GLY A 14 14.19 -19.82 4.02
N ALA A 15 13.41 -20.77 3.49
CA ALA A 15 13.85 -21.83 2.57
C ALA A 15 13.03 -21.73 1.25
N SER A 16 13.51 -22.08 0.05
CA SER A 16 14.83 -22.57 -0.37
C SER A 16 15.01 -22.63 -1.90
N VAL A 17 16.10 -22.05 -2.41
CA VAL A 17 16.86 -22.43 -3.63
C VAL A 17 16.09 -22.70 -4.96
N GLY A 18 16.15 -21.74 -5.89
CA GLY A 18 15.92 -21.95 -7.33
C GLY A 18 17.03 -21.32 -8.18
N PHE A 19 17.75 -22.11 -9.00
CA PHE A 19 18.85 -21.61 -9.87
C PHE A 19 18.35 -21.33 -11.29
N LEU A 20 18.23 -20.06 -11.70
CA LEU A 20 17.99 -19.70 -13.10
C LEU A 20 19.30 -19.54 -13.89
N THR A 21 19.83 -20.68 -14.37
CA THR A 21 20.78 -20.68 -15.49
C THR A 21 20.38 -21.70 -16.55
N GLY A 22 19.70 -21.27 -17.62
CA GLY A 22 19.63 -22.10 -18.83
C GLY A 22 18.49 -21.87 -19.80
N PHE A 23 18.50 -20.77 -20.57
CA PHE A 23 17.90 -20.76 -21.91
C PHE A 23 18.82 -20.10 -22.94
N ALA A 24 19.75 -20.91 -23.46
CA ALA A 24 20.50 -20.59 -24.67
C ALA A 24 20.67 -21.85 -25.51
N GLY A 25 19.90 -21.95 -26.60
CA GLY A 25 20.14 -22.90 -27.69
C GLY A 25 19.05 -23.94 -27.94
N CYS A 26 18.22 -23.69 -28.96
CA CYS A 26 17.85 -24.70 -29.96
C CYS A 26 17.22 -24.04 -31.20
N LEU A 27 18.02 -23.27 -31.96
CA LEU A 27 17.61 -22.73 -33.26
C LEU A 27 18.83 -22.58 -34.19
N ASP A 28 19.52 -23.69 -34.45
CA ASP A 28 20.34 -23.85 -35.66
C ASP A 28 20.46 -25.33 -36.08
N ASP A 29 20.80 -25.51 -37.35
CA ASP A 29 21.04 -26.73 -38.13
C ASP A 29 19.84 -27.65 -38.47
N LEU A 30 19.34 -27.48 -39.70
CA LEU A 30 19.16 -28.59 -40.64
C LEU A 30 19.29 -28.08 -42.09
N THR A 31 20.52 -27.81 -42.53
CA THR A 31 20.80 -27.49 -43.94
C THR A 31 20.96 -28.76 -44.81
N GLY A 32 19.85 -29.47 -45.03
CA GLY A 32 19.79 -30.69 -45.86
C GLY A 32 19.14 -30.43 -47.23
N SER A 33 19.94 -30.40 -48.30
CA SER A 33 19.44 -30.29 -49.68
C SER A 33 19.12 -31.66 -50.27
N GLY A 34 17.91 -31.89 -50.80
CA GLY A 34 17.62 -33.16 -51.47
C GLY A 34 16.16 -33.45 -51.86
N ASP A 35 15.89 -33.23 -53.15
CA ASP A 35 14.88 -33.90 -53.98
C ASP A 35 13.38 -33.57 -53.82
N ALA A 36 12.69 -33.58 -54.97
CA ALA A 36 11.29 -33.26 -55.10
C ALA A 36 10.51 -34.50 -55.53
N THR A 37 9.77 -35.10 -54.60
CA THR A 37 8.73 -36.08 -54.93
C THR A 37 7.42 -35.70 -54.25
N ASP A 38 6.42 -35.53 -55.10
CA ASP A 38 4.99 -35.51 -54.79
C ASP A 38 4.61 -36.83 -54.12
N ASP A 39 4.22 -36.80 -52.85
CA ASP A 39 3.55 -37.91 -52.19
C ASP A 39 2.45 -37.35 -51.27
N THR A 40 1.21 -37.68 -51.61
CA THR A 40 0.01 -37.31 -50.86
C THR A 40 -0.02 -38.09 -49.55
N ALA A 41 0.40 -37.46 -48.45
CA ALA A 41 0.23 -37.97 -47.10
C ALA A 41 -0.96 -37.28 -46.42
N ASP A 42 -1.86 -38.10 -45.90
CA ASP A 42 -3.14 -37.76 -45.29
C ASP A 42 -3.10 -36.52 -44.39
N ALA A 43 -4.11 -35.65 -44.56
CA ALA A 43 -4.50 -34.70 -43.54
C ALA A 43 -5.12 -35.50 -42.39
N ASP A 44 -4.28 -35.92 -41.45
CA ASP A 44 -4.68 -36.57 -40.22
C ASP A 44 -5.56 -35.60 -39.42
N ASP A 45 -6.85 -35.94 -39.32
CA ASP A 45 -7.90 -35.20 -38.60
C ASP A 45 -7.75 -35.47 -37.09
N GLY A 46 -6.54 -35.17 -36.59
CA GLY A 46 -5.99 -35.63 -35.33
C GLY A 46 -5.56 -34.47 -34.45
N ASP A 47 -6.51 -33.97 -33.66
CA ASP A 47 -6.27 -33.36 -32.34
C ASP A 47 -5.19 -32.26 -32.29
N THR A 48 -5.20 -31.35 -33.27
CA THR A 48 -4.56 -30.03 -33.10
C THR A 48 -5.56 -29.03 -32.55
N GLY A 49 -5.89 -29.14 -31.26
CA GLY A 49 -6.25 -27.96 -30.48
C GLY A 49 -5.22 -26.87 -30.77
N SER A 50 -5.66 -25.68 -31.19
CA SER A 50 -4.85 -24.83 -32.06
C SER A 50 -3.46 -24.57 -31.47
N ARG A 51 -2.41 -24.90 -32.24
CA ARG A 51 -1.03 -24.60 -31.85
C ARG A 51 -0.82 -23.10 -31.61
N ALA A 52 -1.66 -22.22 -32.14
CA ALA A 52 -1.63 -20.80 -31.79
C ALA A 52 -2.15 -20.58 -30.35
N GLY A 53 -3.30 -21.16 -30.02
CA GLY A 53 -3.91 -21.11 -28.68
C GLY A 53 -3.03 -21.67 -27.57
N VAL A 54 -2.42 -22.85 -27.75
CA VAL A 54 -1.51 -23.43 -26.73
C VAL A 54 -0.33 -22.48 -26.47
N ARG A 55 0.32 -21.99 -27.53
CA ARG A 55 1.42 -21.02 -27.40
C ARG A 55 0.97 -19.64 -26.88
N ALA A 56 -0.31 -19.30 -26.96
CA ALA A 56 -0.84 -18.10 -26.34
C ALA A 56 -0.99 -18.31 -24.82
N LEU A 57 -1.51 -19.46 -24.40
CA LEU A 57 -1.55 -19.86 -22.98
C LEU A 57 -0.15 -19.88 -22.34
N ASP A 58 0.82 -20.50 -23.00
CA ASP A 58 2.22 -20.57 -22.51
C ASP A 58 2.85 -19.16 -22.35
N ARG A 59 2.56 -18.23 -23.27
CA ARG A 59 3.06 -16.85 -23.17
C ARG A 59 2.35 -16.07 -22.09
N ALA A 60 1.02 -16.23 -21.95
CA ALA A 60 0.27 -15.59 -20.88
C ALA A 60 0.87 -15.94 -19.51
N ALA A 61 1.15 -17.22 -19.25
CA ALA A 61 1.84 -17.62 -18.02
C ALA A 61 3.21 -16.95 -17.87
N GLY A 62 4.04 -16.93 -18.93
CA GLY A 62 5.36 -16.28 -18.90
C GLY A 62 5.33 -14.76 -18.67
N ASP A 63 4.35 -14.06 -19.23
CA ASP A 63 4.18 -12.61 -19.04
C ASP A 63 3.64 -12.29 -17.64
N LEU A 64 2.67 -13.06 -17.15
CA LEU A 64 2.16 -12.93 -15.77
C LEU A 64 3.26 -13.24 -14.74
N ASN A 65 4.07 -14.28 -14.96
CA ASN A 65 5.23 -14.55 -14.11
C ASN A 65 6.25 -13.41 -14.14
N THR A 66 6.45 -12.75 -15.29
CA THR A 66 7.36 -11.59 -15.33
C THR A 66 6.77 -10.37 -14.62
N ALA A 67 5.44 -10.23 -14.58
CA ALA A 67 4.79 -9.23 -13.73
C ALA A 67 4.94 -9.56 -12.24
N ALA A 68 4.86 -10.84 -11.86
CA ALA A 68 5.07 -11.31 -10.49
C ALA A 68 6.53 -11.17 -10.03
N LEU A 69 7.51 -11.42 -10.90
CA LEU A 69 8.93 -11.22 -10.59
C LEU A 69 9.25 -9.76 -10.18
N ALA A 70 8.54 -8.78 -10.73
CA ALA A 70 8.71 -7.38 -10.31
C ALA A 70 8.19 -7.10 -8.88
N LEU A 71 7.39 -8.00 -8.30
CA LEU A 71 6.97 -7.96 -6.90
C LEU A 71 7.93 -8.76 -6.00
N ASP A 72 8.47 -9.89 -6.50
CA ASP A 72 9.48 -10.72 -5.81
C ASP A 72 10.87 -10.03 -5.73
N GLU A 73 11.18 -9.16 -6.70
CA GLU A 73 12.41 -8.34 -6.70
C GLU A 73 12.36 -7.14 -5.74
N LEU A 74 11.25 -6.92 -5.02
CA LEU A 74 11.18 -5.93 -3.95
C LEU A 74 12.02 -6.42 -2.76
N ASP A 75 13.03 -5.64 -2.38
CA ASP A 75 13.68 -5.81 -1.07
C ASP A 75 12.62 -5.62 0.04
N ASP A 76 12.88 -6.23 1.21
CA ASP A 76 11.94 -6.31 2.34
C ASP A 76 11.30 -4.95 2.68
N LEU A 77 9.98 -4.95 2.87
CA LEU A 77 9.18 -3.73 3.06
C LEU A 77 9.30 -3.13 4.48
N GLU A 78 10.39 -3.44 5.19
CA GLU A 78 10.77 -2.84 6.47
C GLU A 78 10.86 -1.29 6.37
N ASP A 79 11.34 -0.75 5.24
CA ASP A 79 11.27 0.68 4.90
C ASP A 79 10.64 0.88 3.51
N PRO A 80 9.30 0.97 3.42
CA PRO A 80 8.60 1.06 2.15
C PRO A 80 8.85 2.41 1.44
N SER A 81 9.34 3.43 2.16
CA SER A 81 9.64 4.75 1.59
C SER A 81 10.95 4.79 0.82
N ALA A 82 11.84 3.81 1.05
CA ALA A 82 13.11 3.66 0.35
C ALA A 82 13.05 2.70 -0.85
N VAL A 83 11.89 2.08 -1.11
CA VAL A 83 11.70 1.08 -2.18
C VAL A 83 11.27 1.76 -3.48
N GLU A 84 12.19 1.81 -4.45
CA GLU A 84 11.89 2.31 -5.81
C GLU A 84 11.12 1.24 -6.62
N PHE A 85 9.79 1.36 -6.76
CA PHE A 85 8.99 0.48 -7.62
C PHE A 85 8.56 1.16 -8.93
N GLU A 86 8.87 0.54 -10.07
CA GLU A 86 8.55 1.04 -11.42
C GLU A 86 7.38 0.26 -12.04
N PRO A 87 6.10 0.66 -11.81
CA PRO A 87 4.93 -0.16 -12.16
C PRO A 87 4.66 -0.23 -13.67
N ALA A 88 5.35 0.56 -14.49
CA ALA A 88 5.11 0.62 -15.94
C ALA A 88 5.41 -0.71 -16.65
N GLU A 89 6.48 -1.40 -16.26
CA GLU A 89 6.84 -2.71 -16.84
C GLU A 89 5.90 -3.84 -16.41
N PRO A 90 5.66 -4.12 -15.12
CA PRO A 90 4.76 -5.21 -14.72
C PRO A 90 3.32 -4.99 -15.20
N ARG A 91 2.82 -3.75 -15.25
CA ARG A 91 1.51 -3.43 -15.85
C ARG A 91 1.46 -3.72 -17.35
N ALA A 92 2.56 -3.49 -18.09
CA ALA A 92 2.63 -3.84 -19.50
C ALA A 92 2.60 -5.36 -19.71
N ARG A 93 3.38 -6.14 -18.93
CA ARG A 93 3.35 -7.61 -19.00
C ARG A 93 1.98 -8.18 -18.64
N LEU A 94 1.31 -7.60 -17.65
CA LEU A 94 -0.04 -8.01 -17.25
C LEU A 94 -1.08 -7.76 -18.36
N ALA A 95 -0.93 -6.68 -19.14
CA ALA A 95 -1.74 -6.42 -20.31
C ALA A 95 -1.44 -7.41 -21.46
N ASP A 96 -0.16 -7.62 -21.80
CA ASP A 96 0.26 -8.58 -22.83
C ASP A 96 -0.22 -10.01 -22.49
N GLY A 97 -0.13 -10.41 -21.21
CA GLY A 97 -0.65 -11.68 -20.71
C GLY A 97 -2.16 -11.81 -20.87
N ARG A 98 -2.95 -10.77 -20.58
CA ARG A 98 -4.40 -10.75 -20.79
C ARG A 98 -4.77 -10.87 -22.28
N ASP A 99 -4.10 -10.15 -23.18
CA ASP A 99 -4.28 -10.27 -24.64
C ASP A 99 -3.96 -11.70 -25.15
N HIS A 100 -2.98 -12.35 -24.53
CA HIS A 100 -2.64 -13.75 -24.79
C HIS A 100 -3.69 -14.73 -24.25
N LEU A 101 -4.33 -14.46 -23.11
CA LEU A 101 -5.48 -15.26 -22.61
C LEU A 101 -6.73 -15.11 -23.49
N GLU A 102 -7.00 -13.93 -24.04
CA GLU A 102 -8.07 -13.75 -25.04
C GLU A 102 -7.82 -14.59 -26.30
N THR A 103 -6.57 -14.58 -26.78
CA THR A 103 -6.14 -15.40 -27.93
C THR A 103 -6.28 -16.89 -27.62
N ALA A 104 -5.87 -17.34 -26.43
CA ALA A 104 -6.01 -18.74 -26.01
C ALA A 104 -7.49 -19.16 -25.95
N ALA A 105 -8.38 -18.32 -25.42
CA ALA A 105 -9.82 -18.60 -25.32
C ALA A 105 -10.50 -18.74 -26.69
N ALA A 106 -10.14 -17.90 -27.66
CA ALA A 106 -10.68 -17.97 -29.01
C ALA A 106 -10.24 -19.25 -29.77
N GLU A 107 -9.06 -19.78 -29.44
CA GLU A 107 -8.38 -20.83 -30.21
C GLU A 107 -8.45 -22.24 -29.57
N LEU A 108 -8.73 -22.34 -28.27
CA LEU A 108 -8.80 -23.60 -27.52
C LEU A 108 -10.23 -24.00 -27.10
N GLY A 109 -11.16 -23.05 -27.01
CA GLY A 109 -12.54 -23.32 -26.62
C GLY A 109 -12.70 -23.91 -25.22
N ASP A 110 -13.79 -24.65 -25.00
CA ASP A 110 -14.21 -25.14 -23.68
C ASP A 110 -13.19 -26.12 -23.05
N ASP A 111 -12.40 -26.85 -23.85
CA ASP A 111 -11.50 -27.91 -23.38
C ASP A 111 -10.35 -27.41 -22.48
N ARG A 112 -9.97 -26.13 -22.59
CA ARG A 112 -8.95 -25.46 -21.75
C ARG A 112 -9.51 -24.26 -20.98
N ALA A 113 -10.84 -24.10 -20.92
CA ALA A 113 -11.48 -22.94 -20.29
C ALA A 113 -11.05 -22.76 -18.82
N ALA A 114 -11.02 -23.84 -18.04
CA ALA A 114 -10.61 -23.78 -16.63
C ALA A 114 -9.13 -23.39 -16.41
N ASP A 115 -8.26 -23.62 -17.39
CA ASP A 115 -6.85 -23.21 -17.33
C ASP A 115 -6.71 -21.72 -17.63
N ILE A 116 -7.46 -21.25 -18.63
CA ILE A 116 -7.56 -19.82 -18.98
C ILE A 116 -8.16 -19.03 -17.82
N ASP A 117 -9.23 -19.54 -17.19
CA ASP A 117 -9.87 -18.88 -16.06
C ASP A 117 -8.96 -18.85 -14.82
N THR A 118 -8.12 -19.86 -14.62
CA THR A 118 -7.09 -19.86 -13.56
C THR A 118 -6.04 -18.77 -13.79
N LEU A 119 -5.51 -18.64 -15.02
CA LEU A 119 -4.57 -17.58 -15.36
C LEU A 119 -5.21 -16.18 -15.39
N ARG A 120 -6.53 -16.07 -15.62
CA ARG A 120 -7.27 -14.81 -15.43
C ARG A 120 -7.32 -14.41 -13.96
N SER A 121 -7.69 -15.32 -13.06
CA SER A 121 -7.67 -15.06 -11.62
C SER A 121 -6.27 -14.72 -11.12
N TYR A 122 -5.23 -15.35 -11.66
CA TYR A 122 -3.84 -14.99 -11.37
C TYR A 122 -3.50 -13.56 -11.85
N ALA A 123 -3.91 -13.19 -13.08
CA ALA A 123 -3.74 -11.82 -13.58
C ALA A 123 -4.49 -10.78 -12.73
N ASP A 124 -5.71 -11.09 -12.29
CA ASP A 124 -6.53 -10.18 -11.47
C ASP A 124 -5.92 -10.02 -10.05
N ALA A 125 -5.37 -11.09 -9.49
CA ALA A 125 -4.60 -11.03 -8.23
C ALA A 125 -3.35 -10.13 -8.39
N LEU A 126 -2.54 -10.36 -9.44
CA LEU A 126 -1.35 -9.54 -9.70
C LEU A 126 -1.68 -8.07 -9.94
N GLU A 127 -2.78 -7.75 -10.62
CA GLU A 127 -3.22 -6.35 -10.82
C GLU A 127 -3.53 -5.67 -9.48
N GLY A 128 -4.18 -6.39 -8.56
CA GLY A 128 -4.42 -5.94 -7.20
C GLY A 128 -3.12 -5.71 -6.42
N LEU A 129 -2.23 -6.70 -6.39
CA LEU A 129 -0.94 -6.60 -5.68
C LEU A 129 -0.09 -5.44 -6.23
N ILE A 130 0.09 -5.32 -7.55
CA ILE A 130 0.82 -4.21 -8.20
C ILE A 130 0.19 -2.85 -7.85
N ALA A 131 -1.15 -2.76 -7.78
CA ALA A 131 -1.81 -1.52 -7.43
C ALA A 131 -1.55 -1.12 -5.97
N VAL A 132 -1.55 -2.09 -5.05
CA VAL A 132 -1.24 -1.87 -3.62
C VAL A 132 0.23 -1.52 -3.42
N THR A 133 1.15 -2.22 -4.09
CA THR A 133 2.59 -1.90 -4.09
C THR A 133 2.83 -0.43 -4.42
N VAL A 134 2.23 0.08 -5.51
CA VAL A 134 2.37 1.50 -5.90
C VAL A 134 1.90 2.48 -4.82
N THR A 135 0.88 2.13 -4.03
CA THR A 135 0.40 2.99 -2.94
C THR A 135 1.33 2.94 -1.72
N VAL A 136 1.86 1.77 -1.37
CA VAL A 136 2.73 1.64 -0.18
C VAL A 136 4.16 2.13 -0.44
N THR A 137 4.68 2.00 -1.65
CA THR A 137 6.01 2.51 -2.07
C THR A 137 5.96 3.92 -2.65
N ASP A 138 4.95 4.72 -2.34
CA ASP A 138 4.83 6.08 -2.88
C ASP A 138 5.72 7.06 -2.10
N GLU A 139 6.82 7.47 -2.75
CA GLU A 139 7.79 8.50 -2.33
C GLU A 139 7.14 9.82 -1.83
N GLY A 140 5.89 10.10 -2.22
CA GLY A 140 5.10 11.22 -1.72
C GLY A 140 4.88 11.21 -0.20
N LEU A 141 4.92 10.04 0.45
CA LEU A 141 4.57 9.88 1.88
C LEU A 141 5.31 10.84 2.81
N SER A 142 6.65 10.91 2.69
CA SER A 142 7.47 11.79 3.54
C SER A 142 7.07 13.25 3.38
N LYS A 143 6.77 13.67 2.15
CA LYS A 143 6.37 15.05 1.84
C LYS A 143 4.97 15.38 2.36
N ASP A 144 4.06 14.42 2.33
CA ASP A 144 2.72 14.59 2.89
C ASP A 144 2.81 14.73 4.43
N VAL A 145 3.62 13.91 5.10
CA VAL A 145 3.89 14.03 6.54
C VAL A 145 4.62 15.34 6.89
N ASP A 146 5.60 15.78 6.09
CA ASP A 146 6.26 17.09 6.25
C ASP A 146 5.24 18.25 6.15
N THR A 147 4.29 18.14 5.23
CA THR A 147 3.23 19.14 5.00
C THR A 147 2.29 19.21 6.21
N VAL A 148 1.88 18.06 6.74
CA VAL A 148 1.06 17.95 7.96
C VAL A 148 1.79 18.50 9.17
N THR A 149 3.02 18.06 9.39
CA THR A 149 3.87 18.49 10.49
C THR A 149 4.04 20.01 10.45
N THR A 150 4.49 20.58 9.33
CA THR A 150 4.62 22.04 9.15
C THR A 150 3.31 22.78 9.43
N ALA A 151 2.17 22.23 9.04
CA ALA A 151 0.87 22.86 9.26
C ALA A 151 0.46 22.86 10.74
N LEU A 152 0.70 21.76 11.46
CA LEU A 152 0.49 21.63 12.90
C LEU A 152 1.46 22.51 13.72
N GLU A 153 2.75 22.50 13.39
CA GLU A 153 3.79 23.31 14.05
C GLU A 153 3.54 24.82 13.93
N THR A 154 2.98 25.27 12.80
CA THR A 154 2.84 26.71 12.50
C THR A 154 1.41 27.23 12.58
N GLU A 155 0.44 26.36 12.88
CA GLU A 155 -1.01 26.62 12.86
C GLU A 155 -1.49 27.25 11.53
N ARG A 156 -0.86 26.88 10.40
CA ARG A 156 -1.09 27.49 9.08
C ARG A 156 -1.15 26.45 7.98
N GLY A 157 -2.07 26.61 7.05
CA GLY A 157 -2.26 25.64 5.97
C GLY A 157 -2.96 24.36 6.44
N ILE A 158 -3.62 24.38 7.61
CA ILE A 158 -4.40 23.25 8.14
C ILE A 158 -5.43 22.72 7.10
N GLU A 159 -6.10 23.61 6.36
CA GLU A 159 -7.03 23.23 5.28
C GLU A 159 -6.32 22.51 4.11
N GLU A 160 -5.09 22.92 3.77
CA GLU A 160 -4.27 22.27 2.74
C GLU A 160 -3.77 20.90 3.23
N ALA A 161 -3.23 20.84 4.45
CA ALA A 161 -2.80 19.58 5.08
C ALA A 161 -3.96 18.59 5.28
N SER A 162 -5.13 19.07 5.71
CA SER A 162 -6.35 18.25 5.83
C SER A 162 -6.79 17.69 4.48
N THR A 163 -6.69 18.48 3.40
CA THR A 163 -6.97 18.00 2.03
C THR A 163 -5.96 16.93 1.61
N THR A 164 -4.65 17.19 1.79
CA THR A 164 -3.58 16.24 1.48
C THR A 164 -3.76 14.91 2.23
N VAL A 165 -4.04 14.95 3.53
CA VAL A 165 -4.26 13.74 4.33
C VAL A 165 -5.56 13.05 3.97
N GLY A 166 -6.65 13.77 3.72
CA GLY A 166 -7.92 13.18 3.31
C GLY A 166 -7.81 12.43 1.98
N ASP A 167 -7.14 13.03 0.99
CA ASP A 167 -6.83 12.38 -0.30
C ASP A 167 -5.94 11.15 -0.08
N ARG A 168 -4.88 11.27 0.74
CA ARG A 168 -3.94 10.18 1.07
C ARG A 168 -4.62 9.00 1.79
N HIS A 169 -5.47 9.31 2.78
CA HIS A 169 -6.24 8.33 3.53
C HIS A 169 -7.23 7.60 2.61
N ALA A 170 -7.89 8.31 1.69
CA ALA A 170 -8.78 7.70 0.71
C ALA A 170 -8.04 6.76 -0.25
N ASP A 171 -6.85 7.13 -0.73
CA ASP A 171 -6.03 6.27 -1.59
C ASP A 171 -5.53 5.02 -0.85
N ILE A 172 -5.14 5.14 0.43
CA ILE A 172 -4.71 4.00 1.26
C ILE A 172 -5.89 3.05 1.56
N VAL A 173 -7.06 3.56 1.96
CA VAL A 173 -8.27 2.73 2.16
C VAL A 173 -8.63 1.99 0.87
N ALA A 174 -8.52 2.66 -0.28
CA ALA A 174 -8.76 2.04 -1.58
C ALA A 174 -7.67 1.01 -1.96
N ALA A 175 -6.47 1.08 -1.37
CA ALA A 175 -5.46 0.02 -1.48
C ALA A 175 -5.80 -1.16 -0.55
N THR A 176 -6.20 -0.93 0.71
CA THR A 176 -6.69 -1.99 1.62
C THR A 176 -7.85 -2.78 1.02
N GLU A 177 -8.84 -2.10 0.41
CA GLU A 177 -9.95 -2.76 -0.30
C GLU A 177 -9.47 -3.60 -1.50
N ARG A 178 -8.48 -3.13 -2.25
CA ARG A 178 -7.86 -3.87 -3.38
C ARG A 178 -7.08 -5.08 -2.90
N LEU A 179 -6.34 -4.96 -1.79
CA LEU A 179 -5.57 -6.06 -1.22
C LEU A 179 -6.51 -7.18 -0.75
N ALA A 180 -7.60 -6.83 -0.05
CA ALA A 180 -8.61 -7.80 0.35
C ALA A 180 -9.30 -8.48 -0.85
N ALA A 181 -9.51 -7.76 -1.95
CA ALA A 181 -10.02 -8.35 -3.19
C ALA A 181 -9.00 -9.27 -3.90
N ALA A 182 -7.70 -8.91 -3.85
CA ALA A 182 -6.62 -9.73 -4.38
C ALA A 182 -6.45 -11.02 -3.56
N ASP A 183 -6.40 -10.94 -2.23
CA ASP A 183 -6.36 -12.10 -1.32
C ASP A 183 -7.55 -13.04 -1.52
N ALA A 184 -8.78 -12.51 -1.57
CA ALA A 184 -9.97 -13.31 -1.87
C ALA A 184 -9.91 -13.99 -3.26
N THR A 185 -9.23 -13.36 -4.24
CA THR A 185 -8.97 -13.95 -5.56
C THR A 185 -7.93 -15.06 -5.46
N ILE A 186 -6.80 -14.82 -4.79
CA ILE A 186 -5.71 -15.78 -4.54
C ILE A 186 -6.26 -17.04 -3.86
N GLN A 187 -7.02 -16.90 -2.77
CA GLN A 187 -7.63 -18.03 -2.06
C GLN A 187 -8.59 -18.85 -2.94
N GLY A 188 -9.19 -18.23 -3.95
CA GLY A 188 -10.06 -18.87 -4.94
C GLY A 188 -9.33 -19.64 -6.04
N ILE A 189 -8.03 -19.45 -6.22
CA ILE A 189 -7.22 -20.13 -7.25
C ILE A 189 -7.00 -21.61 -6.89
N ASP A 190 -7.19 -22.48 -7.88
CA ASP A 190 -6.81 -23.89 -7.88
C ASP A 190 -5.27 -24.00 -7.84
N ALA A 191 -4.72 -24.29 -6.65
CA ALA A 191 -3.28 -24.23 -6.39
C ALA A 191 -2.47 -25.22 -7.23
N ASP A 192 -2.94 -26.47 -7.34
CA ASP A 192 -2.27 -27.52 -8.14
C ASP A 192 -2.23 -27.11 -9.63
N ARG A 193 -3.29 -26.47 -10.11
CA ARG A 193 -3.41 -25.99 -11.50
C ARG A 193 -2.58 -24.72 -11.78
N LEU A 194 -2.45 -23.83 -10.81
CA LEU A 194 -1.55 -22.67 -10.95
C LEU A 194 -0.10 -23.13 -11.06
N ASP A 195 0.32 -24.07 -10.20
CA ASP A 195 1.65 -24.68 -10.24
C ASP A 195 1.91 -25.37 -11.60
N ASP A 196 0.98 -26.21 -12.07
CA ASP A 196 1.06 -26.89 -13.38
C ASP A 196 1.12 -25.93 -14.60
N LEU A 197 0.55 -24.72 -14.51
CA LEU A 197 0.46 -23.77 -15.62
C LEU A 197 1.53 -22.68 -15.60
N ALA A 198 1.97 -22.28 -14.41
CA ALA A 198 2.81 -21.11 -14.19
C ALA A 198 4.09 -21.41 -13.40
N ASP A 199 4.28 -22.59 -12.81
CA ASP A 199 5.44 -22.88 -11.93
C ASP A 199 5.52 -21.88 -10.74
N VAL A 200 4.34 -21.42 -10.29
CA VAL A 200 4.16 -20.45 -9.18
C VAL A 200 3.28 -21.09 -8.10
N PRO A 201 3.85 -21.39 -6.91
CA PRO A 201 3.07 -21.83 -5.76
C PRO A 201 2.08 -20.73 -5.34
N ARG A 202 0.83 -21.12 -5.10
CA ARG A 202 -0.18 -20.18 -4.56
C ARG A 202 0.22 -19.58 -3.19
N ALA A 203 1.01 -20.32 -2.42
CA ALA A 203 1.54 -19.88 -1.13
C ALA A 203 2.40 -18.61 -1.24
N ASP A 204 3.16 -18.47 -2.33
CA ASP A 204 4.05 -17.32 -2.56
C ASP A 204 3.21 -16.04 -2.81
N LEU A 205 2.03 -16.18 -3.42
CA LEU A 205 1.04 -15.10 -3.56
C LEU A 205 0.36 -14.76 -2.22
N GLU A 206 0.06 -15.77 -1.40
CA GLU A 206 -0.49 -15.58 -0.04
C GLU A 206 0.54 -14.87 0.87
N GLU A 207 1.83 -15.19 0.74
CA GLU A 207 2.95 -14.54 1.45
C GLU A 207 3.13 -13.08 0.98
N GLY A 208 3.18 -12.81 -0.32
CA GLY A 208 3.26 -11.45 -0.86
C GLY A 208 2.05 -10.57 -0.50
N ALA A 209 0.83 -11.13 -0.48
CA ALA A 209 -0.35 -10.42 -0.01
C ALA A 209 -0.28 -10.12 1.50
N THR A 210 0.31 -11.02 2.30
CA THR A 210 0.53 -10.82 3.74
C THR A 210 1.54 -9.70 3.99
N ALA A 211 2.68 -9.69 3.29
CA ALA A 211 3.69 -8.65 3.41
C ALA A 211 3.14 -7.25 3.06
N LEU A 212 2.35 -7.14 1.98
CA LEU A 212 1.66 -5.88 1.65
C LEU A 212 0.63 -5.47 2.73
N ASN A 213 -0.02 -6.44 3.38
CA ASN A 213 -0.99 -6.16 4.45
C ASN A 213 -0.31 -5.58 5.70
N GLU A 214 0.87 -6.12 6.05
CA GLU A 214 1.71 -5.67 7.17
C GLU A 214 2.21 -4.22 6.99
N VAL A 215 2.23 -3.70 5.76
CA VAL A 215 2.61 -2.30 5.46
C VAL A 215 1.38 -1.38 5.31
N VAL A 216 0.36 -1.81 4.57
CA VAL A 216 -0.82 -0.95 4.30
C VAL A 216 -1.63 -0.70 5.57
N THR A 217 -1.67 -1.64 6.52
CA THR A 217 -2.44 -1.51 7.77
C THR A 217 -1.87 -0.43 8.71
N PRO A 218 -0.54 -0.36 8.97
CA PRO A 218 0.07 0.79 9.63
C PRO A 218 -0.09 2.11 8.87
N LEU A 219 0.03 2.11 7.54
CA LEU A 219 -0.19 3.34 6.73
C LEU A 219 -1.62 3.86 6.87
N GLU A 220 -2.63 2.98 6.84
CA GLU A 220 -4.03 3.35 7.08
C GLU A 220 -4.23 3.92 8.49
N THR A 221 -3.60 3.29 9.49
CA THR A 221 -3.65 3.76 10.89
C THR A 221 -3.07 5.16 11.05
N LEU A 222 -1.91 5.43 10.43
CA LEU A 222 -1.23 6.73 10.45
C LEU A 222 -2.06 7.80 9.73
N ALA A 223 -2.53 7.50 8.51
CA ALA A 223 -3.33 8.43 7.71
C ALA A 223 -4.68 8.75 8.37
N ALA A 224 -5.39 7.75 8.88
CA ALA A 224 -6.65 7.92 9.60
C ALA A 224 -6.49 8.74 10.90
N ALA A 225 -5.37 8.59 11.60
CA ALA A 225 -5.08 9.38 12.79
C ALA A 225 -4.84 10.85 12.46
N TYR A 226 -4.07 11.17 11.42
CA TYR A 226 -3.91 12.54 10.94
C TYR A 226 -5.20 13.13 10.38
N ASP A 227 -6.01 12.35 9.65
CA ASP A 227 -7.29 12.78 9.08
C ASP A 227 -8.28 13.18 10.19
N ALA A 228 -8.42 12.33 11.21
CA ALA A 228 -9.22 12.64 12.40
C ALA A 228 -8.69 13.86 13.17
N THR A 229 -7.37 14.04 13.22
CA THR A 229 -6.72 15.16 13.93
C THR A 229 -6.92 16.49 13.21
N LEU A 230 -6.82 16.53 11.88
CA LEU A 230 -6.95 17.75 11.08
C LEU A 230 -8.40 18.10 10.71
N GLY A 231 -9.29 17.11 10.67
CA GLY A 231 -10.68 17.28 10.23
C GLY A 231 -11.59 18.08 11.17
N ASP A 232 -12.86 18.21 10.76
CA ASP A 232 -13.90 19.04 11.38
C ASP A 232 -14.10 18.82 12.90
N ALA A 233 -13.82 17.61 13.40
CA ALA A 233 -14.00 17.21 14.79
C ALA A 233 -12.71 17.27 15.63
N GLY A 234 -11.53 17.33 14.99
CA GLY A 234 -10.25 17.56 15.64
C GLY A 234 -9.92 19.06 15.63
N TYR A 235 -8.97 19.46 14.79
CA TYR A 235 -8.55 20.85 14.65
C TYR A 235 -9.71 21.79 14.25
N GLY A 236 -10.67 21.33 13.43
CA GLY A 236 -11.85 22.12 13.10
C GLY A 236 -12.70 22.49 14.32
N ALA A 237 -12.77 21.62 15.33
CA ALA A 237 -13.47 21.89 16.59
C ALA A 237 -12.63 22.80 17.50
N LEU A 238 -11.31 22.60 17.54
CA LEU A 238 -10.37 23.48 18.25
C LEU A 238 -10.48 24.95 17.76
N ASP A 239 -10.59 25.17 16.44
CA ASP A 239 -10.74 26.50 15.85
C ASP A 239 -12.10 27.14 16.20
N ARG A 240 -13.21 26.41 16.05
CA ARG A 240 -14.55 26.87 16.45
C ARG A 240 -14.65 27.17 17.95
N GLY A 241 -13.95 26.40 18.79
CA GLY A 241 -13.85 26.65 20.22
C GLY A 241 -13.18 27.99 20.54
N ARG A 242 -12.13 28.36 19.79
CA ARG A 242 -11.44 29.66 19.93
C ARG A 242 -12.33 30.82 19.49
N ASP A 243 -13.03 30.70 18.36
CA ASP A 243 -14.04 31.67 17.91
C ASP A 243 -15.10 31.92 19.01
N HIS A 244 -15.61 30.83 19.63
CA HIS A 244 -16.57 30.94 20.73
C HIS A 244 -15.98 31.55 22.02
N LEU A 245 -14.68 31.37 22.32
CA LEU A 245 -14.02 32.08 23.42
C LEU A 245 -13.96 33.59 23.17
N ASP A 246 -13.63 34.02 21.94
CA ASP A 246 -13.56 35.43 21.54
C ASP A 246 -14.95 36.10 21.57
N GLU A 247 -16.02 35.36 21.27
CA GLU A 247 -17.41 35.80 21.44
C GLU A 247 -17.91 35.74 22.91
N ALA A 248 -17.10 35.23 23.84
CA ALA A 248 -17.47 34.92 25.24
C ALA A 248 -18.65 33.92 25.38
N ALA A 249 -18.82 33.05 24.39
CA ALA A 249 -19.80 31.96 24.35
C ALA A 249 -19.26 30.68 25.04
N TYR A 250 -18.84 30.81 26.30
CA TYR A 250 -18.02 29.81 27.01
C TYR A 250 -18.58 28.37 27.04
N GLU A 251 -19.90 28.20 27.13
CA GLU A 251 -20.50 26.86 27.10
C GLU A 251 -20.29 26.17 25.73
N ALA A 252 -20.48 26.92 24.63
CA ALA A 252 -20.26 26.40 23.28
C ALA A 252 -18.76 26.21 22.99
N ALA A 253 -17.90 27.10 23.51
CA ALA A 253 -16.45 26.94 23.41
C ALA A 253 -15.99 25.63 24.07
N ARG A 254 -16.45 25.35 25.30
CA ARG A 254 -16.13 24.10 26.01
C ARG A 254 -16.59 22.87 25.22
N ASP A 255 -17.84 22.85 24.74
CA ASP A 255 -18.40 21.70 24.01
C ASP A 255 -17.60 21.38 22.73
N GLU A 256 -17.09 22.40 22.02
CA GLU A 256 -16.19 22.21 20.87
C GLU A 256 -14.79 21.74 21.29
N PHE A 257 -14.21 22.25 22.38
CA PHE A 257 -12.92 21.77 22.88
C PHE A 257 -12.97 20.34 23.42
N GLU A 258 -14.03 19.93 24.12
CA GLU A 258 -14.28 18.54 24.54
C GLU A 258 -14.41 17.61 23.30
N THR A 259 -14.97 18.12 22.20
CA THR A 259 -15.07 17.38 20.93
C THR A 259 -13.67 17.20 20.29
N ALA A 260 -12.84 18.25 20.29
CA ALA A 260 -11.46 18.18 19.82
C ALA A 260 -10.61 17.22 20.68
N GLU A 261 -10.67 17.35 22.01
CA GLU A 261 -9.96 16.50 22.97
C GLU A 261 -10.31 15.02 22.74
N SER A 262 -11.60 14.68 22.67
CA SER A 262 -12.04 13.31 22.45
C SER A 262 -11.57 12.76 21.10
N THR A 263 -11.65 13.55 20.03
CA THR A 263 -11.30 13.10 18.68
C THR A 263 -9.78 12.86 18.55
N VAL A 264 -8.98 13.78 19.07
CA VAL A 264 -7.52 13.71 19.02
C VAL A 264 -6.98 12.65 20.00
N SER A 265 -7.59 12.47 21.17
CA SER A 265 -7.22 11.39 22.11
C SER A 265 -7.47 10.00 21.52
N ASP A 266 -8.58 9.82 20.80
CA ASP A 266 -8.88 8.59 20.06
C ASP A 266 -7.85 8.35 18.93
N ALA A 267 -7.39 9.40 18.23
CA ALA A 267 -6.34 9.31 17.22
C ALA A 267 -4.98 8.94 17.85
N HIS A 268 -4.60 9.61 18.94
CA HIS A 268 -3.40 9.33 19.73
C HIS A 268 -3.36 7.87 20.19
N GLN A 269 -4.46 7.36 20.76
CA GLN A 269 -4.53 5.95 21.18
C GLN A 269 -4.44 4.96 20.01
N ARG A 270 -4.96 5.29 18.81
CA ARG A 270 -4.76 4.44 17.62
C ARG A 270 -3.29 4.37 17.23
N LEU A 271 -2.59 5.50 17.26
CA LEU A 271 -1.15 5.57 16.98
C LEU A 271 -0.34 4.76 18.01
N GLU A 272 -0.54 4.97 19.32
CA GLU A 272 0.15 4.22 20.39
C GLU A 272 0.02 2.70 20.23
N ASN A 273 -1.17 2.22 19.83
CA ASN A 273 -1.40 0.79 19.59
C ASN A 273 -0.76 0.31 18.27
N GLY A 274 -0.75 1.13 17.22
CA GLY A 274 -0.23 0.78 15.90
C GLY A 274 1.30 0.80 15.79
N THR A 275 2.01 1.61 16.59
CA THR A 275 3.48 1.74 16.52
C THR A 275 4.21 0.39 16.71
N ALA A 276 3.64 -0.52 17.51
CA ALA A 276 4.26 -1.82 17.80
C ALA A 276 4.24 -2.81 16.62
N ASP A 277 3.31 -2.61 15.68
CA ASP A 277 3.09 -3.45 14.51
C ASP A 277 3.53 -2.74 13.20
N ALA A 278 4.18 -1.57 13.31
CA ALA A 278 4.64 -0.77 12.17
C ALA A 278 6.03 -1.22 11.67
N PRO A 279 6.26 -1.32 10.34
CA PRO A 279 7.59 -1.46 9.74
C PRO A 279 8.59 -0.40 10.25
N ASP A 280 9.87 -0.77 10.37
CA ASP A 280 10.95 0.06 10.94
C ASP A 280 11.01 1.48 10.32
N GLY A 281 10.83 1.61 9.00
CA GLY A 281 10.82 2.89 8.27
C GLY A 281 9.59 3.75 8.53
N LEU A 282 8.51 3.20 9.11
CA LEU A 282 7.31 3.94 9.51
C LEU A 282 7.30 4.33 11.00
N VAL A 283 8.09 3.69 11.85
CA VAL A 283 8.12 3.94 13.31
C VAL A 283 8.34 5.41 13.64
N GLY A 284 9.27 6.09 12.96
CA GLY A 284 9.54 7.52 13.18
C GLY A 284 8.33 8.42 12.88
N TYR A 285 7.54 8.11 11.85
CA TYR A 285 6.31 8.86 11.57
C TYR A 285 5.23 8.62 12.64
N PHE A 286 5.13 7.39 13.16
CA PHE A 286 4.25 7.07 14.28
C PHE A 286 4.66 7.78 15.58
N GLU A 287 5.96 7.83 15.90
CA GLU A 287 6.47 8.54 17.08
C GLU A 287 6.16 10.05 17.00
N THR A 288 6.44 10.68 15.85
CA THR A 288 6.09 12.09 15.57
C THR A 288 4.59 12.34 15.72
N ALA A 289 3.75 11.53 15.04
CA ALA A 289 2.30 11.66 15.10
C ALA A 289 1.76 11.47 16.53
N THR A 290 2.31 10.51 17.28
CA THR A 290 1.92 10.24 18.68
C THR A 290 2.25 11.43 19.57
N CYS A 291 3.43 12.04 19.42
CA CYS A 291 3.82 13.25 20.14
C CYS A 291 2.88 14.42 19.82
N GLN A 292 2.66 14.70 18.52
CA GLN A 292 1.83 15.81 18.05
C GLN A 292 0.38 15.68 18.54
N THR A 293 -0.22 14.49 18.37
CA THR A 293 -1.60 14.23 18.84
C THR A 293 -1.73 14.31 20.36
N GLY A 294 -0.74 13.83 21.12
CA GLY A 294 -0.74 13.95 22.58
C GLY A 294 -0.78 15.42 23.03
N HIS A 295 0.05 16.28 22.44
CA HIS A 295 0.09 17.70 22.77
C HIS A 295 -1.12 18.49 22.25
N LEU A 296 -1.74 18.09 21.13
CA LEU A 296 -3.02 18.65 20.67
C LEU A 296 -4.19 18.26 21.59
N ALA A 297 -4.21 17.03 22.12
CA ALA A 297 -5.19 16.60 23.13
C ALA A 297 -5.02 17.37 24.45
N ASP A 298 -3.79 17.50 24.95
CA ASP A 298 -3.45 18.36 26.11
C ASP A 298 -3.97 19.79 25.91
N ALA A 299 -3.77 20.37 24.72
CA ALA A 299 -4.19 21.73 24.40
C ALA A 299 -5.72 21.87 24.41
N ALA A 300 -6.43 20.94 23.77
CA ALA A 300 -7.90 20.93 23.74
C ALA A 300 -8.50 20.82 25.15
N ALA A 301 -8.01 19.90 25.98
CA ALA A 301 -8.44 19.74 27.37
C ALA A 301 -8.23 21.04 28.18
N ALA A 302 -7.04 21.65 28.09
CA ALA A 302 -6.73 22.90 28.79
C ALA A 302 -7.58 24.09 28.29
N PHE A 303 -7.96 24.14 27.00
CA PHE A 303 -8.92 25.12 26.52
C PHE A 303 -10.36 24.87 27.04
N ALA A 304 -10.80 23.62 27.19
CA ALA A 304 -12.09 23.29 27.80
C ALA A 304 -12.16 23.71 29.29
N ASP A 305 -11.09 23.48 30.04
CA ASP A 305 -10.93 23.97 31.41
C ASP A 305 -10.92 25.51 31.47
N ALA A 306 -10.21 26.18 30.55
CA ALA A 306 -10.20 27.63 30.44
C ALA A 306 -11.61 28.21 30.16
N ALA A 307 -12.38 27.59 29.26
CA ALA A 307 -13.76 27.96 28.95
C ALA A 307 -14.67 27.80 30.18
N THR A 308 -14.55 26.67 30.89
CA THR A 308 -15.30 26.38 32.11
C THR A 308 -15.01 27.41 33.21
N ALA A 309 -13.73 27.68 33.50
CA ALA A 309 -13.30 28.68 34.47
C ALA A 309 -13.78 30.10 34.07
N ALA A 310 -13.75 30.45 32.79
CA ALA A 310 -14.22 31.74 32.30
C ALA A 310 -15.74 31.95 32.49
N ALA A 311 -16.54 30.90 32.28
CA ALA A 311 -17.98 30.92 32.54
C ALA A 311 -18.30 31.23 34.03
N GLU A 312 -17.52 30.65 34.94
CA GLU A 312 -17.63 30.89 36.39
C GLU A 312 -17.00 32.21 36.86
N ARG A 313 -16.22 32.87 35.98
CA ARG A 313 -15.37 34.04 36.26
C ARG A 313 -14.24 33.75 37.25
N ASP A 314 -13.74 32.52 37.25
CA ASP A 314 -12.55 32.14 37.99
C ASP A 314 -11.30 32.73 37.30
N PRO A 315 -10.39 33.42 38.03
CA PRO A 315 -9.13 33.88 37.47
C PRO A 315 -8.24 32.76 36.87
N ALA A 316 -8.41 31.49 37.28
CA ALA A 316 -7.69 30.34 36.73
C ALA A 316 -7.89 30.15 35.21
N ALA A 317 -8.95 30.72 34.62
CA ALA A 317 -9.16 30.72 33.17
C ALA A 317 -7.96 31.27 32.37
N SER A 318 -7.19 32.20 32.95
CA SER A 318 -5.98 32.71 32.30
C SER A 318 -4.80 31.74 32.39
N ASP A 319 -4.73 30.94 33.45
CA ASP A 319 -3.65 29.98 33.66
C ASP A 319 -3.86 28.79 32.71
N HIS A 320 -5.08 28.25 32.66
CA HIS A 320 -5.46 27.16 31.73
C HIS A 320 -5.28 27.54 30.24
N ARG A 321 -5.60 28.79 29.85
CA ARG A 321 -5.33 29.23 28.48
C ARG A 321 -3.83 29.25 28.17
N THR A 322 -2.98 29.66 29.12
CA THR A 322 -1.52 29.60 28.95
C THR A 322 -0.98 28.16 28.96
N GLU A 323 -1.62 27.23 29.70
CA GLU A 323 -1.32 25.79 29.61
C GLU A 323 -1.66 25.24 28.22
N ALA A 324 -2.78 25.65 27.64
CA ALA A 324 -3.21 25.28 26.28
C ALA A 324 -2.29 25.86 25.20
N GLU A 325 -2.01 27.17 25.25
CA GLU A 325 -1.04 27.85 24.37
C GLU A 325 0.33 27.15 24.41
N ALA A 326 0.84 26.84 25.62
CA ALA A 326 2.09 26.14 25.79
C ALA A 326 2.06 24.66 25.36
N ALA A 327 0.88 24.04 25.22
CA ALA A 327 0.72 22.69 24.68
C ALA A 327 0.76 22.71 23.14
N LEU A 328 0.14 23.70 22.50
CA LEU A 328 0.28 23.94 21.05
C LEU A 328 1.74 24.18 20.66
N ASP A 329 2.46 25.04 21.40
CA ASP A 329 3.88 25.30 21.16
C ASP A 329 4.71 24.00 21.15
N ARG A 330 4.37 23.01 21.99
CA ARG A 330 5.06 21.71 22.06
C ARG A 330 4.74 20.76 20.91
N VAL A 331 3.66 20.98 20.17
CA VAL A 331 3.43 20.27 18.88
C VAL A 331 4.59 20.58 17.91
N GLY A 332 5.16 21.79 18.04
CA GLY A 332 6.38 22.25 17.40
C GLY A 332 7.68 21.55 17.81
N ASP A 333 7.70 20.87 18.96
CA ASP A 333 8.89 20.21 19.52
C ASP A 333 8.91 18.68 19.23
N CYS A 334 7.97 18.19 18.42
CA CYS A 334 7.80 16.76 18.10
C CYS A 334 8.60 16.26 16.89
N SER A 335 9.31 17.15 16.18
CA SER A 335 10.17 16.88 15.02
C SER A 335 11.66 17.11 15.39
N ASP A 336 12.57 16.30 14.82
CA ASP A 336 14.03 16.30 15.07
C ASP A 336 14.83 17.02 13.95
#